data_AF-A0A3B9A694-F1
#
_entry.id   AF-A0A3B9A694-F1
#
_cell.length_a   1.000
_cell.length_b   1.000
_cell.length_c   1.000
_cell.angle_alpha   90.00
_cell.angle_beta   90.00
_cell.angle_gamma   90.00
#
_symmetry.space_group_name_H-M   'P 1'
#
loop_
_entity.id
_entity.type
_entity.pdbx_description
1 polymer ?
#
loop_
_entity_poly.entity_id
_entity_poly.type
_entity_poly.pdbx_seq_one_letter_code
_entity_poly.pdbx_strand_id
1 'polypeptide(L)'
;ESLREAGAVGDVCAIHIDLDGRLVDTPLTRCIVGVDAETLRAIPIRIGVAGGQSKALPILAASRAGFINYLVTDEIAALRIQKYLEGEKTK
;
A
#
# COMPACT_ATOMS: atom_id res chain seq x y z
N GLU A 1 4.47 18.06 9.35
CA GLU A 1 4.35 17.41 8.03
C GLU A 1 3.27 16.35 8.13
N SER A 2 2.29 16.39 7.23
CA SER A 2 1.27 15.35 7.15
C SER A 2 1.78 14.15 6.36
N LEU A 3 1.26 12.94 6.62
CA LEU A 3 1.65 11.73 5.88
C LEU A 3 1.43 11.87 4.36
N ARG A 4 0.41 12.63 3.97
CA ARG A 4 0.11 12.91 2.56
C ARG A 4 1.19 13.81 1.92
N GLU A 5 1.67 14.81 2.64
CA GLU A 5 2.79 15.66 2.18
C GLU A 5 4.07 14.84 2.01
N ALA A 6 4.31 13.88 2.90
CA ALA A 6 5.44 12.95 2.83
C ALA A 6 5.27 11.85 1.75
N GLY A 7 4.22 11.90 0.93
CA GLY A 7 4.01 11.00 -0.20
C GLY A 7 3.31 9.67 0.13
N ALA A 8 2.80 9.49 1.34
CA ALA A 8 2.07 8.28 1.69
C ALA A 8 0.77 8.17 0.88
N VAL A 9 0.62 7.04 0.18
CA VAL A 9 -0.61 6.71 -0.55
C VAL A 9 -1.49 5.74 0.23
N GLY A 10 -0.93 5.04 1.21
CA GLY A 10 -1.64 4.13 2.11
C GLY A 10 -0.70 3.52 3.16
N ASP A 11 -1.20 2.55 3.91
CA ASP A 11 -0.46 1.80 4.90
C ASP A 11 -0.89 0.33 4.95
N VAL A 12 -0.02 -0.52 5.51
CA VAL A 12 -0.34 -1.88 5.94
C VAL A 12 0.14 -2.01 7.38
N CYS A 13 -0.73 -2.37 8.32
CA CYS A 13 -0.40 -2.45 9.74
C CYS A 13 0.23 -1.14 10.29
N ALA A 14 -0.26 0.02 9.84
CA ALA A 14 0.29 1.34 10.15
C ALA A 14 1.70 1.61 9.59
N ILE A 15 2.26 0.71 8.78
CA ILE A 15 3.48 0.96 8.02
C ILE A 15 3.10 1.73 6.75
N HIS A 16 3.39 3.03 6.74
CA HIS A 16 3.00 3.92 5.66
C HIS A 16 3.96 3.81 4.47
N ILE A 17 3.40 3.81 3.26
CA ILE A 17 4.13 3.56 2.02
C ILE A 17 3.74 4.55 0.92
N ASP A 18 4.72 4.90 0.10
CA ASP A 18 4.53 5.68 -1.13
C ASP A 18 4.07 4.80 -2.29
N LEU A 19 3.79 5.41 -3.45
CA LEU A 19 3.30 4.70 -4.63
C LEU A 19 4.32 3.70 -5.20
N ASP A 20 5.61 3.93 -4.99
CA ASP A 20 6.68 3.04 -5.44
C ASP A 20 6.89 1.87 -4.46
N GLY A 21 6.17 1.86 -3.32
CA GLY A 21 6.27 0.85 -2.28
C GLY A 21 7.42 1.12 -1.30
N ARG A 22 7.99 2.33 -1.27
CA ARG A 22 9.01 2.73 -0.28
C ARG A 22 8.33 3.13 1.02
N LEU A 23 9.01 2.88 2.14
CA LEU A 23 8.52 3.29 3.46
C LEU A 23 8.59 4.80 3.60
N VAL A 24 7.54 5.41 4.13
CA VAL A 24 7.50 6.84 4.44
C VAL A 24 8.10 7.06 5.83
N ASP A 25 9.22 7.78 5.88
CA ASP A 25 9.92 8.10 7.12
C ASP A 25 9.60 9.54 7.58
N THR A 26 8.91 9.64 8.71
CA THR A 26 8.50 10.91 9.33
C THR A 26 8.62 10.78 10.85
N PRO A 27 8.65 11.88 11.62
CA PRO A 27 8.59 11.81 13.07
C PRO A 27 7.39 11.01 13.60
N LEU A 28 6.26 11.02 12.88
CA LEU A 28 5.06 10.26 13.24
C LEU A 28 5.26 8.75 13.04
N THR A 29 5.83 8.33 11.91
CA THR A 29 5.99 6.89 11.61
C THR A 29 6.99 6.21 12.55
N ARG A 30 7.93 6.95 13.12
CA ARG A 30 8.88 6.47 14.15
C ARG A 30 8.25 6.26 15.54
N CYS A 31 7.06 6.82 15.77
CA CYS A 31 6.32 6.67 17.03
C CYS A 31 5.31 5.52 16.98
N ILE A 32 5.23 4.78 15.88
CA ILE A 32 4.29 3.67 15.70
C ILE A 32 4.81 2.44 16.45
N VAL A 33 3.96 1.88 17.29
CA VAL A 33 4.19 0.60 17.95
C VAL A 33 3.41 -0.47 17.18
N GLY A 34 4.12 -1.39 16.52
CA GLY A 34 3.50 -2.40 15.66
C GLY A 34 4.53 -3.39 15.11
N VAL A 35 4.10 -4.22 14.16
CA VAL A 35 5.00 -5.09 13.39
C VAL A 35 5.93 -4.22 12.53
N ASP A 36 7.22 -4.55 12.48
CA ASP A 36 8.15 -3.89 11.57
C ASP A 36 8.02 -4.44 10.14
N ALA A 37 8.53 -3.67 9.18
CA ALA A 37 8.37 -3.97 7.76
C ALA A 37 9.08 -5.27 7.34
N GLU A 38 10.23 -5.56 7.92
CA GLU A 38 11.04 -6.74 7.65
C GLU A 38 10.32 -7.99 8.16
N THR A 39 9.79 -7.95 9.38
CA THR A 39 8.98 -9.03 9.97
C THR A 39 7.74 -9.28 9.14
N LEU A 40 7.02 -8.23 8.72
CA LEU A 40 5.84 -8.39 7.87
C LEU A 40 6.20 -9.06 6.53
N ARG A 41 7.29 -8.64 5.88
CA ARG A 41 7.77 -9.23 4.61
C ARG A 41 8.21 -10.68 4.75
N ALA A 42 8.73 -11.09 5.90
CA ALA A 42 9.21 -12.44 6.15
C ALA A 42 8.08 -13.49 6.24
N ILE A 43 6.84 -13.08 6.55
CA ILE A 43 5.69 -13.98 6.63
C ILE A 43 5.42 -14.57 5.24
N PRO A 44 5.43 -15.91 5.03
CA PRO A 44 5.33 -16.48 3.68
C PRO A 44 4.03 -16.17 2.94
N ILE A 45 2.91 -16.11 3.65
CA ILE A 45 1.57 -15.85 3.11
C ILE A 45 1.04 -14.55 3.70
N ARG A 46 0.81 -13.55 2.85
CA ARG A 46 0.37 -12.21 3.22
C ARG A 46 -0.85 -11.84 2.38
N ILE A 47 -2.03 -12.11 2.95
CA ILE A 47 -3.32 -11.90 2.29
C ILE A 47 -3.79 -10.47 2.56
N GLY A 48 -3.81 -9.63 1.53
CA GLY A 48 -4.45 -8.33 1.55
C GLY A 48 -5.95 -8.45 1.27
N VAL A 49 -6.77 -7.78 2.07
CA VAL A 49 -8.22 -7.65 1.82
C VAL A 49 -8.57 -6.18 1.77
N ALA A 50 -8.88 -5.67 0.58
CA ALA A 50 -9.23 -4.26 0.38
C ALA A 50 -10.06 -4.10 -0.89
N GLY A 51 -11.05 -3.21 -0.86
CA GLY A 51 -11.93 -2.92 -2.00
C GLY A 51 -12.33 -1.45 -2.06
N GLY A 52 -12.95 -1.07 -3.16
CA GLY A 52 -13.43 0.28 -3.43
C GLY A 52 -12.47 1.13 -4.24
N GLN A 53 -13.03 2.14 -4.91
CA GLN A 53 -12.32 3.02 -5.84
C GLN A 53 -11.07 3.69 -5.24
N SER A 54 -11.11 4.05 -3.96
CA SER A 54 -10.00 4.73 -3.28
C SER A 54 -8.83 3.80 -2.89
N LYS A 55 -9.00 2.47 -2.99
CA LYS A 55 -8.00 1.49 -2.57
C LYS A 55 -7.05 1.04 -3.68
N ALA A 56 -7.28 1.42 -4.92
CA ALA A 56 -6.45 1.01 -6.05
C ALA A 56 -4.95 1.35 -5.87
N LEU A 57 -4.63 2.61 -5.55
CA LEU A 57 -3.24 3.03 -5.30
C LEU A 57 -2.63 2.40 -4.03
N PRO A 58 -3.32 2.40 -2.86
CA PRO A 58 -2.85 1.66 -1.68
C PRO A 58 -2.54 0.18 -1.94
N ILE A 59 -3.41 -0.53 -2.67
CA ILE A 59 -3.21 -1.95 -3.00
C ILE A 59 -1.97 -2.14 -3.87
N LEU A 60 -1.80 -1.27 -4.87
CA LEU A 60 -0.63 -1.30 -5.74
C LEU A 60 0.67 -1.03 -4.96
N ALA A 61 0.66 -0.02 -4.10
CA ALA A 61 1.77 0.31 -3.22
C ALA A 61 2.11 -0.84 -2.28
N ALA A 62 1.12 -1.45 -1.62
CA ALA A 62 1.32 -2.58 -0.71
C ALA A 62 1.91 -3.80 -1.42
N SER A 63 1.46 -4.05 -2.66
CA SER A 63 2.02 -5.11 -3.52
C SER A 63 3.48 -4.83 -3.87
N ARG A 64 3.81 -3.58 -4.26
CA ARG A 64 5.19 -3.15 -4.58
C ARG A 64 6.12 -3.19 -3.37
N ALA A 65 5.63 -2.83 -2.19
CA ALA A 65 6.36 -2.90 -0.93
C ALA A 65 6.64 -4.35 -0.47
N GLY A 66 6.02 -5.34 -1.13
CA GLY A 66 6.11 -6.77 -0.79
C GLY A 66 5.27 -7.15 0.43
N PHE A 67 4.40 -6.26 0.92
CA PHE A 67 3.58 -6.49 2.12
C PHE A 67 2.38 -7.39 1.89
N ILE A 68 1.94 -7.55 0.65
CA ILE A 68 0.91 -8.51 0.26
C ILE A 68 1.39 -9.33 -0.94
N ASN A 69 1.05 -10.62 -0.97
CA ASN A 69 1.31 -11.52 -2.11
C ASN A 69 0.07 -12.32 -2.53
N TYR A 70 -0.99 -12.30 -1.73
CA TYR A 70 -2.35 -12.69 -2.13
C TYR A 70 -3.28 -11.50 -1.93
N LEU A 71 -4.25 -11.31 -2.81
CA LEU A 71 -5.20 -10.20 -2.74
C LEU A 71 -6.63 -10.70 -2.90
N VAL A 72 -7.50 -10.27 -2.00
CA VAL A 72 -8.96 -10.33 -2.13
C VAL A 72 -9.46 -8.90 -2.30
N THR A 73 -10.13 -8.62 -3.42
CA THR A 73 -10.59 -7.27 -3.76
C THR A 73 -11.91 -7.32 -4.53
N ASP A 74 -12.57 -6.17 -4.70
CA ASP A 74 -13.76 -6.04 -5.54
C ASP A 74 -13.41 -5.66 -6.98
N GLU A 75 -14.38 -5.82 -7.88
CA GLU A 75 -14.22 -5.50 -9.31
C GLU A 75 -13.82 -4.02 -9.52
N ILE A 76 -14.37 -3.11 -8.72
CA ILE A 76 -14.14 -1.67 -8.84
C ILE A 76 -12.65 -1.34 -8.60
N ALA A 77 -12.07 -1.88 -7.54
CA ALA A 77 -10.65 -1.70 -7.25
C ALA A 77 -9.78 -2.43 -8.28
N ALA A 78 -10.13 -3.67 -8.65
CA ALA A 78 -9.39 -4.47 -9.63
C ALA A 78 -9.26 -3.78 -10.99
N LEU A 79 -10.37 -3.30 -11.56
CA LEU A 79 -10.37 -2.60 -12.84
C LEU A 79 -9.53 -1.31 -12.81
N ARG A 80 -9.53 -0.59 -11.69
CA ARG A 80 -8.70 0.61 -11.55
C ARG A 80 -7.22 0.28 -11.43
N ILE A 81 -6.87 -0.78 -10.69
CA ILE A 81 -5.49 -1.27 -10.62
C ILE A 81 -4.99 -1.63 -12.02
N GLN A 82 -5.81 -2.34 -12.81
CA GLN A 82 -5.47 -2.70 -14.19
C GLN A 82 -5.14 -1.45 -15.03
N LYS A 83 -5.97 -0.40 -14.99
CA LYS A 83 -5.71 0.87 -15.69
C LYS A 83 -4.40 1.54 -15.28
N TYR A 84 -4.08 1.52 -13.99
CA TYR A 84 -2.79 2.06 -13.50
C TYR A 84 -1.59 1.26 -14.02
N LEU A 85 -1.73 -0.06 -14.21
CA LEU A 85 -0.67 -0.91 -14.74
C LEU A 85 -0.48 -0.75 -16.26
N GLU A 86 -1.57 -0.57 -16.99
CA GLU A 86 -1.57 -0.36 -18.45
C GLU A 86 -1.07 1.03 -18.87
N GLY A 87 -0.76 1.90 -17.90
CA GLY A 87 -0.19 3.23 -18.16
C GLY A 87 -1.23 4.30 -18.51
N GLU A 88 -2.53 4.02 -18.38
CA GLU A 88 -3.55 5.05 -18.38
C GLU A 88 -3.41 5.88 -17.10
N LYS A 89 -2.55 6.90 -17.15
CA LYS A 89 -2.59 8.03 -16.22
C LYS A 89 -3.92 8.75 -16.43
N THR A 90 -4.98 8.20 -15.85
CA THR A 90 -6.27 8.89 -15.78
C THR A 90 -6.04 10.13 -14.93
N LYS A 91 -6.20 11.30 -15.57
CA LYS A 91 -6.19 12.63 -14.95
C LYS A 91 -7.02 12.69 -13.67
#